data_AF-A0A1U9NXB2-F1
#
_entry.id   AF-A0A1U9NXB2-F1
#
_cell.length_a   1.000
_cell.length_b   1.000
_cell.length_c   1.000
_cell.angle_alpha   90.00
_cell.angle_beta   90.00
_cell.angle_gamma   90.00
#
_symmetry.space_group_name_H-M   'P 1'
#
loop_
_entity.id
_entity.type
_entity.pdbx_description
1 polymer ?
#
loop_
_entity_poly.entity_id
_entity_poly.type
_entity_poly.pdbx_seq_one_letter_code
_entity_poly.pdbx_strand_id
1 'polypeptide(L)'
;MALFKKRQVGKPGEWYYCLVHQKVEEGPECPAKDRFGPYGTPEEAAHAMETAQERNLEWQNDPKWNDKTREEEEGTSGTGTGTSG
;
A
#
# COMPACT_ATOMS: atom_id res chain seq x y z
N MET A 1 -23.66 -27.16 3.91
CA MET A 1 -24.20 -25.79 4.01
C MET A 1 -23.05 -24.82 3.83
N ALA A 2 -22.96 -24.15 2.68
CA ALA A 2 -21.88 -23.19 2.46
C ALA A 2 -22.37 -21.80 2.87
N LEU A 3 -21.98 -21.38 4.08
CA LEU A 3 -22.21 -20.04 4.62
C LEU A 3 -21.24 -19.05 3.94
N PHE A 4 -21.41 -18.82 2.64
CA PHE A 4 -20.75 -17.70 1.97
C PHE A 4 -21.43 -16.41 2.41
N LYS A 5 -20.84 -15.78 3.42
CA LYS A 5 -21.29 -14.50 3.97
C LYS A 5 -21.26 -13.47 2.83
N LYS A 6 -22.45 -12.94 2.52
CA LYS A 6 -22.76 -11.90 1.53
C LYS A 6 -21.57 -10.97 1.24
N ARG A 7 -21.23 -10.84 -0.05
CA ARG A 7 -20.48 -9.69 -0.56
C ARG A 7 -21.21 -8.43 -0.09
N GLN A 8 -20.59 -7.66 0.80
CA GLN A 8 -21.04 -6.29 1.09
C GLN A 8 -20.83 -5.50 -0.20
N VAL A 9 -21.84 -5.52 -1.06
CA VAL A 9 -22.02 -4.50 -2.07
C VAL A 9 -22.11 -3.21 -1.27
N GLY A 10 -21.15 -2.31 -1.49
CA GLY A 10 -21.01 -1.10 -0.68
C GLY A 10 -22.36 -0.40 -0.62
N LYS A 11 -22.83 -0.12 0.60
CA LYS A 11 -24.11 0.58 0.75
C LYS A 11 -23.96 1.97 0.12
N PRO A 12 -25.01 2.54 -0.51
CA PRO A 12 -24.96 3.94 -0.94
C PRO A 12 -24.57 4.82 0.26
N GLY A 13 -23.46 5.56 0.13
CA GLY A 13 -22.83 6.30 1.22
C GLY A 13 -21.55 5.68 1.80
N GLU A 14 -21.08 4.52 1.31
CA GLU A 14 -19.75 4.01 1.62
C GLU A 14 -18.75 4.40 0.51
N TRP A 15 -17.73 5.16 0.89
CA TRP A 15 -16.67 5.64 0.00
C TRP A 15 -15.40 4.81 0.16
N TYR A 16 -14.74 4.53 -0.96
CA TYR A 16 -13.52 3.76 -0.98
C TYR A 16 -12.46 4.49 -1.81
N TYR A 17 -11.21 4.39 -1.39
CA TYR A 17 -10.07 4.83 -2.18
C TYR A 17 -9.45 3.64 -2.91
N CYS A 18 -9.39 3.67 -4.24
CA CYS A 18 -8.72 2.63 -5.02
C CYS A 18 -7.22 2.93 -5.13
N LEU A 19 -6.38 2.01 -4.64
CA LEU A 19 -4.91 2.14 -4.63
C LEU A 19 -4.30 2.06 -6.04
N VAL A 20 -4.97 1.38 -6.97
CA VAL A 20 -4.52 1.24 -8.36
C VAL A 20 -4.77 2.52 -9.16
N HIS A 21 -5.96 3.09 -9.02
CA HIS A 21 -6.36 4.30 -9.76
C HIS A 21 -6.09 5.60 -8.99
N GLN A 22 -5.66 5.49 -7.72
CA GLN A 22 -5.37 6.59 -6.81
C GLN A 22 -6.51 7.63 -6.72
N LYS A 23 -7.75 7.15 -6.75
CA LYS A 23 -8.96 8.00 -6.72
C LYS A 23 -10.00 7.45 -5.75
N VAL A 24 -10.84 8.35 -5.29
CA VAL A 24 -12.02 8.03 -4.48
C VAL A 24 -13.15 7.61 -5.40
N GLU A 25 -13.77 6.47 -5.12
CA GLU A 25 -14.86 5.89 -5.89
C GLU A 25 -16.06 5.57 -4.97
N GLU A 26 -17.26 5.78 -5.51
CA GLU A 26 -18.53 5.42 -4.87
C GLU A 26 -18.82 3.93 -5.11
N GLY A 27 -18.67 3.11 -4.08
CA GLY A 27 -18.99 1.68 -4.15
C GLY A 27 -17.85 0.75 -4.62
N PRO A 28 -18.15 -0.56 -4.82
CA PRO A 28 -17.14 -1.60 -5.03
C PRO A 28 -16.74 -1.74 -6.51
N GLU A 29 -16.13 -0.71 -7.09
CA GLU A 29 -15.64 -0.71 -8.48
C GLU A 29 -14.33 -1.50 -8.60
N CYS A 30 -13.42 -1.30 -7.64
CA CYS A 30 -12.16 -2.03 -7.52
C CYS A 30 -12.28 -3.30 -6.63
N PRO A 31 -11.43 -4.32 -6.87
CA PRO A 31 -11.32 -5.49 -6.00
C PRO A 31 -11.06 -5.10 -4.54
N ALA A 32 -11.61 -5.86 -3.58
CA ALA A 32 -11.45 -5.55 -2.15
C ALA A 32 -9.99 -5.50 -1.67
N LYS A 33 -9.06 -6.14 -2.39
CA LYS A 33 -7.62 -6.11 -2.10
C LYS A 33 -6.96 -4.76 -2.42
N ASP A 34 -7.53 -4.01 -3.36
CA ASP A 34 -6.95 -2.77 -3.88
C ASP A 34 -7.74 -1.54 -3.39
N ARG A 35 -8.66 -1.71 -2.44
CA ARG A 35 -9.49 -0.64 -1.89
C ARG A 35 -9.16 -0.37 -0.43
N PHE A 36 -9.12 0.89 -0.06
CA PHE A 36 -8.95 1.36 1.31
C PHE A 36 -10.25 2.05 1.76
N GLY A 37 -10.81 1.66 2.90
CA GLY A 37 -12.15 2.09 3.34
C GLY A 37 -13.01 0.90 3.78
N PRO A 38 -14.12 1.12 4.49
CA PRO A 38 -15.17 2.09 4.15
C PRO A 38 -15.05 3.43 4.86
N TYR A 39 -15.26 4.52 4.12
CA TYR A 39 -15.36 5.88 4.64
C TYR A 39 -16.78 6.42 4.53
N GLY A 40 -17.15 7.33 5.43
CA GLY A 40 -18.49 7.93 5.42
C GLY A 40 -18.69 8.98 4.32
N THR A 41 -17.59 9.59 3.85
CA THR A 41 -17.61 10.66 2.84
C THR A 41 -16.43 10.51 1.86
N PRO A 42 -16.51 11.11 0.66
CA PRO A 42 -15.41 11.03 -0.30
C PRO A 42 -14.19 11.83 0.18
N GLU A 43 -14.44 12.96 0.84
CA GLU A 43 -13.40 13.82 1.41
C GLU A 43 -12.62 13.09 2.51
N GLU A 44 -13.30 12.31 3.36
CA GLU A 44 -12.63 11.50 4.38
C GLU A 44 -11.75 10.41 3.75
N ALA A 45 -12.20 9.77 2.67
CA ALA A 45 -11.41 8.79 1.94
C ALA A 45 -10.14 9.42 1.33
N ALA A 46 -10.26 10.60 0.74
CA ALA A 46 -9.12 11.33 0.18
C ALA A 46 -8.15 11.78 1.26
N HIS A 47 -8.65 12.40 2.33
CA HIS A 47 -7.83 12.93 3.42
C HIS A 47 -7.11 11.80 4.17
N ALA A 48 -7.76 10.66 4.41
CA ALA A 48 -7.12 9.51 5.05
C ALA A 48 -5.89 9.03 4.27
N MET A 49 -5.93 9.08 2.94
CA MET A 49 -4.80 8.71 2.09
C MET A 49 -3.73 9.77 2.01
N GLU A 50 -4.10 11.06 2.04
CA GLU A 50 -3.15 12.16 2.16
C GLU A 50 -2.33 12.02 3.44
N THR A 51 -3.00 11.87 4.60
CA THR A 51 -2.31 11.69 5.88
C THR A 51 -1.49 10.39 5.91
N ALA A 52 -1.94 9.33 5.25
CA ALA A 52 -1.17 8.10 5.15
C ALA A 52 0.11 8.31 4.34
N GLN A 53 0.05 9.05 3.22
CA GLN A 53 1.23 9.40 2.44
C GLN A 53 2.20 10.27 3.22
N GLU A 54 1.72 11.29 3.94
CA GLU A 54 2.56 12.16 4.77
C GLU A 54 3.31 11.35 5.83
N ARG A 55 2.60 10.51 6.60
CA ARG A 55 3.24 9.64 7.59
C ARG A 55 4.22 8.64 6.98
N ASN A 56 3.89 8.08 5.81
CA ASN A 56 4.79 7.19 5.09
C ASN A 56 6.06 7.93 4.66
N LEU A 57 5.96 9.19 4.25
CA LEU A 57 7.12 10.01 3.92
C LEU A 57 7.97 10.29 5.16
N GLU A 58 7.35 10.65 6.29
CA GLU A 58 8.07 10.84 7.56
C GLU A 58 8.82 9.56 7.98
N TRP A 59 8.18 8.40 7.89
CA TRP A 59 8.80 7.12 8.22
C TRP A 59 9.93 6.71 7.25
N GLN A 60 9.81 7.01 5.96
CA GLN A 60 10.86 6.75 4.97
C GLN A 60 12.10 7.64 5.13
N ASN A 61 11.97 8.80 5.77
CA ASN A 61 13.10 9.69 6.02
C ASN A 61 13.67 9.55 7.44
N ASP A 62 13.06 8.74 8.31
CA ASP A 62 13.50 8.57 9.69
C ASP A 62 14.80 7.73 9.74
N PRO A 63 15.92 8.28 10.24
CA PRO A 63 17.20 7.57 10.25
C PRO A 63 17.20 6.38 11.21
N LYS A 64 16.33 6.36 12.23
CA LYS A 64 16.21 5.23 13.16
C LYS A 64 15.51 4.02 12.53
N TRP A 65 14.71 4.23 11.49
CA TRP A 65 14.07 3.17 10.71
C TRP A 65 14.78 2.86 9.38
N ASN A 66 15.54 3.80 8.82
CA ASN A 66 16.28 3.65 7.55
C ASN A 66 17.76 3.29 7.72
N ASP A 67 18.16 2.75 8.88
CA ASP A 67 19.56 2.42 9.24
C ASP A 67 20.18 1.26 8.43
N LYS A 68 19.57 0.83 7.31
CA LYS A 68 20.08 -0.28 6.48
C LYS A 68 19.98 -0.01 5.00
N THR A 69 20.91 0.79 4.46
CA THR A 69 21.49 0.54 3.13
C THR A 69 22.88 1.18 2.97
N ARG A 70 23.79 0.91 3.93
CA ARG A 70 25.25 1.07 3.69
C ARG A 70 26.01 -0.27 3.71
N GLU A 71 25.36 -1.38 3.98
CA GLU A 71 26.01 -2.70 3.95
C GLU A 71 25.80 -3.48 2.63
N GLU A 72 24.99 -2.98 1.68
CA GLU A 72 24.76 -3.64 0.39
C GLU A 72 25.59 -3.08 -0.79
N GLU A 73 26.42 -2.05 -0.56
CA GLU A 73 27.41 -1.56 -1.54
C GLU A 73 28.83 -2.16 -1.32
N GLU A 74 29.00 -3.06 -0.34
CA GLU A 74 30.25 -3.79 -0.06
C GLU A 74 30.09 -5.31 -0.34
N GLY A 75 29.12 -5.69 -1.18
CA GLY A 75 28.79 -7.09 -1.51
C GLY A 75 28.99 -7.50 -2.97
N THR A 76 29.30 -6.56 -3.89
CA THR A 76 29.63 -6.86 -5.30
C THR A 76 31.14 -6.74 -5.57
N SER A 77 31.95 -7.34 -4.70
CA SER A 77 33.37 -7.61 -4.98
C SER A 77 33.72 -9.04 -4.54
N GLY A 78 32.80 -9.97 -4.75
CA GLY A 78 33.09 -11.41 -4.76
C GLY A 78 33.30 -11.88 -6.19
N THR A 79 34.31 -11.38 -6.89
CA THR A 79 34.76 -11.97 -8.16
C THR A 79 35.37 -13.33 -7.87
N GLY A 80 34.52 -14.35 -7.73
CA GLY A 80 34.92 -15.74 -7.77
C GLY A 80 35.26 -16.15 -9.20
N THR A 81 36.38 -15.69 -9.74
CA THR A 81 36.99 -16.31 -10.92
C THR A 81 37.62 -17.64 -10.50
N GLY A 82 36.79 -18.65 -10.34
CA GLY A 82 37.19 -20.06 -10.29
C GLY A 82 36.78 -20.74 -11.59
N THR A 83 37.62 -20.69 -12.63
CA THR A 83 37.64 -21.64 -13.75
C THR A 83 38.90 -21.42 -14.59
N SER A 84 39.90 -22.26 -14.39
CA SER A 84 40.75 -22.81 -15.46
C SER A 84 41.32 -24.12 -14.93
N GLY A 85 41.12 -25.20 -15.68
CA GLY A 85 41.71 -26.51 -15.40
C GLY A 85 43.15 -26.63 -15.89
#